data_AF-A0AA88ADA0-F1
#
_entry.id   AF-A0AA88ADA0-F1
#
_cell.length_a   1.000
_cell.length_b   1.000
_cell.length_c   1.000
_cell.angle_alpha   90.00
_cell.angle_beta   90.00
_cell.angle_gamma   90.00
#
_symmetry.space_group_name_H-M   'P 1'
#
loop_
_entity.id
_entity.type
_entity.pdbx_description
1 polymer ?
#
loop_
_entity_poly.entity_id
_entity_poly.type
_entity_poly.pdbx_seq_one_letter_code
_entity_poly.pdbx_strand_id
1 'polypeptide(L)'
;MDVRSSIRLISYSQEIVDGKPILVSSNCLPIKALRLEPAGHSFHHAARRLVGHVEEVTDDGDGDQKVADDKDQTYMPSFDSYSGKGKKKSGAGGNQQDHYALLGLAHLRYLATEEQIRKAYREFALKYHPDKQAALLLAEETESAKQAKKDEIESHFKAIQEAYEALIDPVKRRIYDSTDEFDDEIPTDCAPQDFFKVFGPAFMRNGRWSVAQPVPSLGDDSTSIAEVDSFYNFWYSYKSWREFPHADEFDLEQAESRDHKRWMERQNAKLSEKARKEEYARIRSLVDNAYKRDPRILRRKEEEKAEKQRKKEAKYLAKKLQEEEAARAAEEEKRRKEEEEKRAAEAALQQKKVKEKEKKLLRKERTRLRTLTEPAISQKLLNLSADDVESLCMGLDTEQLRNLCKKMEGKGGLEIAEVLRDARGYNSNSETKKEDEKQTPLQNGSVETNGSDPFISSEKKEKPWGREEIELLRKGMQKYPKGTSRRWEVISEYIGTGRSVEEILKATKTVLLQKPDSNKAFDSFLEKRKPAPSIASPLTTREETEGVSTPQMPENG
;
A
#
# COMPACT_ATOMS: atom_id res chain seq x y z
N MET A 1 71.91 32.63 29.94
CA MET A 1 71.79 31.40 30.73
C MET A 1 71.29 30.33 29.80
N ASP A 2 72.05 29.24 29.73
CA ASP A 2 72.15 28.35 28.59
C ASP A 2 70.94 27.45 28.36
N VAL A 3 70.51 27.40 27.11
CA VAL A 3 69.72 26.29 26.55
C VAL A 3 70.69 25.13 26.32
N ARG A 4 70.75 24.17 27.25
CA ARG A 4 71.49 22.91 27.04
C ARG A 4 70.54 21.86 26.46
N SER A 5 70.44 21.86 25.14
CA SER A 5 69.91 20.74 24.36
C SER A 5 70.78 19.50 24.62
N SER A 6 70.23 18.48 25.26
CA SER A 6 70.93 17.21 25.46
C SER A 6 70.98 16.44 24.13
N ILE A 7 72.05 16.64 23.37
CA ILE A 7 72.36 15.82 22.20
C ILE A 7 72.94 14.50 22.73
N ARG A 8 72.25 13.38 22.46
CA ARG A 8 72.79 12.05 22.75
C ARG A 8 73.61 11.60 21.54
N LEU A 9 74.88 11.28 21.77
CA LEU A 9 75.73 10.62 20.78
C LEU A 9 75.29 9.17 20.60
N ILE A 10 75.15 8.74 19.34
CA ILE A 10 75.14 7.33 18.96
C ILE A 10 76.42 7.14 18.14
N SER A 11 77.35 6.31 18.60
CA SER A 11 78.54 5.94 17.83
C SER A 11 78.72 4.42 17.83
N TYR A 12 79.00 3.87 16.66
CA TYR A 12 79.61 2.55 16.48
C TYR A 12 81.06 2.74 16.00
N SER A 13 81.96 1.85 16.41
CA SER A 13 83.41 2.03 16.26
C SER A 13 83.93 2.12 14.81
N GLN A 14 83.14 1.71 13.82
CA GLN A 14 83.54 1.73 12.40
C GLN A 14 83.15 3.01 11.65
N GLU A 15 82.41 3.94 12.24
CA GLU A 15 81.96 5.19 11.59
C GLU A 15 82.77 6.43 11.99
N ILE A 16 83.90 6.24 12.69
CA ILE A 16 84.78 7.32 13.11
C ILE A 16 85.84 7.55 12.02
N VAL A 17 85.68 8.60 11.22
CA VAL A 17 86.77 9.13 10.39
C VAL A 17 87.45 10.26 11.16
N ASP A 18 88.76 10.14 11.39
CA ASP A 18 89.64 11.13 12.05
C ASP A 18 89.35 11.49 13.52
N GLY A 19 88.71 10.59 14.28
CA GLY A 19 88.66 10.69 15.75
C GLY A 19 87.79 11.81 16.32
N LYS A 20 86.94 12.44 15.50
CA LYS A 20 85.93 13.41 15.96
C LYS A 20 84.53 12.79 15.90
N PRO A 21 83.68 12.94 16.94
CA PRO A 21 82.33 12.38 16.92
C PRO A 21 81.46 13.08 15.88
N ILE A 22 80.69 12.30 15.12
CA ILE A 22 79.69 12.81 14.18
C ILE A 22 78.42 13.17 14.98
N LEU A 23 77.99 14.42 14.90
CA LEU A 23 76.75 14.92 15.50
C LEU A 23 75.64 14.88 14.46
N VAL A 24 74.71 13.93 14.59
CA VAL A 24 73.52 13.86 13.74
C VAL A 24 72.30 14.32 14.55
N SER A 25 71.66 15.41 14.15
CA SER A 25 70.37 15.84 14.71
C SER A 25 69.23 15.34 13.83
N SER A 26 68.31 14.56 14.39
CA SER A 26 67.06 14.18 13.74
C SER A 26 65.94 15.15 14.14
N ASN A 27 65.14 15.60 13.17
CA ASN A 27 64.01 16.52 13.40
C ASN A 27 62.76 15.82 13.97
N CYS A 28 62.87 14.57 14.39
CA CYS A 28 61.75 13.81 14.94
C CYS A 28 61.74 13.94 16.47
N LEU A 29 60.60 14.37 17.04
CA LEU A 29 60.34 14.21 18.48
C LEU A 29 60.53 12.72 18.87
N PRO A 30 61.06 12.40 20.06
CA PRO A 30 61.28 11.02 20.46
C PRO A 30 59.95 10.27 20.43
N ILE A 31 59.81 9.35 19.47
CA ILE A 31 58.66 8.44 19.39
C ILE A 31 58.69 7.60 20.67
N LYS A 32 57.60 7.61 21.44
CA LYS A 32 57.44 6.69 22.58
C LYS A 32 57.64 5.28 22.04
N ALA A 33 58.68 4.59 22.52
CA ALA A 33 58.89 3.17 22.21
C ALA A 33 57.72 2.37 22.78
N LEU A 34 56.70 2.16 21.97
CA LEU A 34 55.68 1.15 22.22
C LEU A 34 56.31 -0.20 21.85
N ARG A 35 56.06 -1.25 22.64
CA ARG A 35 56.58 -2.62 22.38
C ARG A 35 55.95 -3.29 21.15
N LEU A 36 55.46 -2.49 20.19
CA LEU A 36 54.77 -2.92 18.98
C LEU A 36 55.38 -2.17 17.81
N GLU A 37 55.78 -2.91 16.78
CA GLU A 37 56.27 -2.31 15.55
C GLU A 37 55.08 -1.80 14.72
N PRO A 38 55.14 -0.56 14.20
CA PRO A 38 54.13 -0.08 13.28
C PRO A 38 54.18 -0.88 11.97
N ALA A 39 53.04 -1.45 11.57
CA ALA A 39 52.90 -2.28 10.37
C ALA A 39 51.63 -1.92 9.60
N GLY A 40 51.61 -2.22 8.29
CA GLY A 40 50.47 -2.01 7.41
C GLY A 40 50.73 -1.03 6.27
N HIS A 41 49.80 -0.98 5.32
CA HIS A 41 49.95 -0.25 4.05
C HIS A 41 50.11 1.26 4.25
N SER A 42 49.42 1.85 5.23
CA SER A 42 49.54 3.27 5.57
C SER A 42 50.93 3.62 6.11
N PHE A 43 51.50 2.76 6.96
CA PHE A 43 52.86 2.94 7.47
C PHE A 43 53.91 2.73 6.36
N HIS A 44 53.75 1.70 5.53
CA HIS A 44 54.65 1.43 4.40
C HIS A 44 54.66 2.57 3.37
N HIS A 45 53.48 3.13 3.06
CA HIS A 45 53.36 4.26 2.14
C HIS A 45 54.01 5.53 2.72
N ALA A 46 53.78 5.82 4.01
CA ALA A 46 54.44 6.94 4.70
C ALA A 46 55.97 6.77 4.73
N ALA A 47 56.44 5.54 4.97
CA ALA A 47 57.87 5.22 4.95
C ALA A 47 58.49 5.41 3.56
N ARG A 48 57.83 4.98 2.47
CA ARG A 48 58.30 5.20 1.09
C ARG A 48 58.39 6.69 0.75
N ARG A 49 57.39 7.47 1.15
CA ARG A 49 57.40 8.93 1.01
C ARG A 49 58.55 9.60 1.76
N LEU A 50 58.84 9.16 2.98
CA LEU A 50 59.94 9.67 3.81
C LEU A 50 61.33 9.35 3.24
N VAL A 51 61.48 8.21 2.55
CA VAL A 51 62.72 7.80 1.88
C VAL A 51 62.87 8.45 0.50
N GLY A 52 61.97 9.37 0.12
CA GLY A 52 62.03 10.11 -1.15
C GLY A 52 61.56 9.30 -2.35
N HIS A 53 60.92 8.14 -2.14
CA HIS A 53 60.16 7.46 -3.19
C HIS A 53 58.78 8.11 -3.30
N VAL A 54 58.72 9.19 -4.06
CA VAL A 54 57.48 9.77 -4.58
C VAL A 54 57.40 9.34 -6.04
N GLU A 55 56.39 8.55 -6.41
CA GLU A 55 56.03 8.44 -7.83
C GLU A 55 55.43 9.79 -8.23
N GLU A 56 56.17 10.56 -9.02
CA GLU A 56 55.62 11.71 -9.72
C GLU A 56 54.62 11.20 -10.77
N VAL A 57 53.35 11.46 -10.53
CA VAL A 57 52.32 11.29 -11.55
C VAL A 57 52.52 12.41 -12.57
N THR A 58 53.09 12.06 -13.72
CA THR A 58 53.06 12.92 -14.90
C THR A 58 51.67 12.82 -15.51
N ASP A 59 50.95 13.94 -15.45
CA ASP A 59 49.63 14.13 -16.03
C ASP A 59 49.79 14.73 -17.43
N ASP A 60 49.59 13.90 -18.46
CA ASP A 60 49.39 14.35 -19.84
C ASP A 60 47.89 14.23 -20.19
N GLY A 61 47.21 15.37 -20.05
CA GLY A 61 46.02 15.89 -20.75
C GLY A 61 44.90 14.96 -21.24
N ASP A 62 43.67 15.21 -20.78
CA ASP A 62 42.70 16.12 -21.46
C ASP A 62 41.41 16.26 -20.61
N GLY A 63 40.82 17.45 -20.63
CA GLY A 63 39.82 17.90 -19.67
C GLY A 63 38.36 17.54 -20.01
N ASP A 64 37.58 17.21 -18.98
CA ASP A 64 36.25 17.80 -18.78
C ASP A 64 35.89 17.80 -17.29
N GLN A 65 35.56 18.99 -16.77
CA GLN A 65 35.27 19.23 -15.37
C GLN A 65 33.76 19.07 -15.12
N LYS A 66 33.35 17.96 -14.51
CA LYS A 66 32.10 17.88 -13.74
C LYS A 66 32.39 17.40 -12.33
N VAL A 67 32.22 18.31 -11.39
CA VAL A 67 32.35 18.11 -9.95
C VAL A 67 31.24 17.15 -9.49
N ALA A 68 31.64 15.98 -8.97
CA ALA A 68 30.75 15.04 -8.30
C ALA A 68 31.38 14.57 -6.99
N ASP A 69 30.50 14.44 -6.01
CA ASP A 69 30.70 14.38 -4.57
C ASP A 69 31.47 13.13 -4.09
N ASP A 70 32.17 13.31 -2.98
CA ASP A 70 33.14 12.40 -2.37
C ASP A 70 32.45 11.17 -1.75
N LYS A 71 32.63 9.98 -2.35
CA LYS A 71 32.73 8.66 -1.67
C LYS A 71 33.02 7.49 -2.62
N ASP A 72 34.02 6.69 -2.23
CA ASP A 72 34.44 5.39 -2.77
C ASP A 72 35.07 5.36 -4.17
N GLN A 73 36.32 5.87 -4.28
CA GLN A 73 37.26 5.42 -5.32
C GLN A 73 38.14 4.29 -4.78
N THR A 74 37.79 3.06 -5.16
CA THR A 74 38.66 1.89 -5.02
C THR A 74 39.77 2.00 -6.07
N TYR A 75 41.01 2.11 -5.62
CA TYR A 75 42.22 2.12 -6.45
C TYR A 75 42.34 0.82 -7.25
N MET A 76 42.26 0.91 -8.59
CA MET A 76 42.69 -0.14 -9.51
C MET A 76 44.05 0.23 -10.09
N PRO A 77 45.10 -0.59 -9.91
CA PRO A 77 46.31 -0.45 -10.71
C PRO A 77 46.01 -0.95 -12.14
N SER A 78 46.16 -0.05 -13.11
CA SER A 78 46.40 -0.45 -14.50
C SER A 78 47.80 -1.06 -14.55
N PHE A 79 47.92 -2.31 -14.99
CA PHE A 79 49.21 -2.87 -15.38
C PHE A 79 49.11 -3.37 -16.82
N ASP A 80 49.89 -2.71 -17.67
CA ASP A 80 50.16 -3.10 -19.03
C ASP A 80 50.64 -4.56 -19.11
N SER A 81 49.98 -5.29 -19.99
CA SER A 81 50.60 -6.20 -20.97
C SER A 81 51.84 -6.98 -20.51
N TYR A 82 51.62 -8.02 -19.71
CA TYR A 82 52.46 -9.21 -19.78
C TYR A 82 51.72 -10.27 -20.60
N SER A 83 52.22 -10.53 -21.80
CA SER A 83 51.85 -11.68 -22.62
C SER A 83 52.38 -12.97 -21.97
N GLY A 84 51.82 -13.34 -20.83
CA GLY A 84 51.90 -14.71 -20.35
C GLY A 84 51.01 -15.56 -21.25
N LYS A 85 51.56 -16.63 -21.84
CA LYS A 85 50.77 -17.68 -22.49
C LYS A 85 49.94 -18.42 -21.43
N GLY A 86 49.01 -17.73 -20.79
CA GLY A 86 47.90 -18.33 -20.10
C GLY A 86 47.04 -18.95 -21.18
N LYS A 87 46.96 -20.27 -21.17
CA LYS A 87 46.00 -21.02 -21.95
C LYS A 87 44.64 -20.42 -21.59
N LYS A 88 44.13 -19.50 -22.42
CA LYS A 88 42.72 -19.16 -22.43
C LYS A 88 42.03 -20.51 -22.36
N LYS A 89 41.18 -20.72 -21.35
CA LYS A 89 40.03 -21.58 -21.54
C LYS A 89 39.22 -20.84 -22.60
N SER A 90 39.67 -21.02 -23.83
CA SER A 90 38.91 -20.76 -25.02
C SER A 90 37.56 -21.39 -24.75
N GLY A 91 36.50 -20.76 -25.26
CA GLY A 91 35.28 -21.47 -25.60
C GLY A 91 35.60 -22.58 -26.59
N ALA A 92 36.28 -23.61 -26.09
CA ALA A 92 36.51 -24.87 -26.75
C ALA A 92 35.30 -25.69 -26.36
N GLY A 93 34.41 -25.92 -27.32
CA GLY A 93 33.65 -27.16 -27.41
C GLY A 93 34.64 -28.33 -27.55
N GLY A 94 35.48 -28.54 -26.53
CA GLY A 94 36.41 -29.63 -26.44
C GLY A 94 35.67 -30.76 -25.78
N ASN A 95 35.00 -31.58 -26.59
CA ASN A 95 34.45 -32.91 -26.26
C ASN A 95 34.44 -33.21 -24.76
N GLN A 96 33.57 -32.53 -24.00
CA GLN A 96 33.29 -32.98 -22.65
C GLN A 96 32.62 -34.32 -22.86
N GLN A 97 33.35 -35.39 -22.55
CA GLN A 97 32.88 -36.75 -22.80
C GLN A 97 31.53 -36.88 -22.10
N ASP A 98 30.54 -37.41 -22.80
CA ASP A 98 29.24 -37.62 -22.18
C ASP A 98 29.37 -38.77 -21.18
N HIS A 99 29.37 -38.43 -19.90
CA HIS A 99 29.51 -39.36 -18.78
C HIS A 99 28.38 -40.39 -18.80
N TYR A 100 27.19 -40.02 -19.27
CA TYR A 100 26.10 -40.97 -19.42
C TYR A 100 26.36 -41.91 -20.60
N ALA A 101 26.84 -41.44 -21.75
CA ALA A 101 27.22 -42.31 -22.87
C ALA A 101 28.35 -43.27 -22.51
N LEU A 102 29.35 -42.83 -21.75
CA LEU A 102 30.45 -43.69 -21.27
C LEU A 102 29.96 -44.86 -20.42
N LEU A 103 28.83 -44.69 -19.71
CA LEU A 103 28.18 -45.74 -18.94
C LEU A 103 27.05 -46.44 -19.72
N GLY A 104 26.83 -46.13 -21.01
CA GLY A 104 25.72 -46.69 -21.78
C GLY A 104 24.33 -46.17 -21.37
N LEU A 105 24.27 -45.08 -20.60
CA LEU A 105 23.08 -44.43 -20.08
C LEU A 105 22.67 -43.18 -20.88
N ALA A 106 23.21 -42.99 -22.10
CA ALA A 106 22.91 -41.85 -22.96
C ALA A 106 21.39 -41.64 -23.20
N HIS A 107 20.61 -42.71 -23.20
CA HIS A 107 19.15 -42.67 -23.41
C HIS A 107 18.37 -42.24 -22.16
N LEU A 108 18.96 -42.34 -20.96
CA LEU A 108 18.33 -41.95 -19.69
C LEU A 108 18.81 -40.58 -19.22
N ARG A 109 20.10 -40.25 -19.41
CA ARG A 109 20.72 -38.99 -18.95
C ARG A 109 20.33 -38.67 -17.50
N TYR A 110 19.87 -37.44 -17.24
CA TYR A 110 19.46 -36.97 -15.93
C TYR A 110 18.31 -37.78 -15.30
N LEU A 111 17.56 -38.58 -16.08
CA LEU A 111 16.52 -39.47 -15.57
C LEU A 111 17.08 -40.79 -15.00
N ALA A 112 18.36 -41.11 -15.22
CA ALA A 112 18.96 -42.34 -14.71
C ALA A 112 18.93 -42.37 -13.18
N THR A 113 18.43 -43.46 -12.59
CA THR A 113 18.46 -43.65 -11.14
C THR A 113 19.87 -43.96 -10.66
N GLU A 114 20.16 -43.70 -9.39
CA GLU A 114 21.45 -44.02 -8.81
C GLU A 114 21.78 -45.52 -8.93
N GLU A 115 20.77 -46.39 -8.79
CA GLU A 115 20.92 -47.83 -8.97
C GLU A 115 21.28 -48.21 -10.41
N GLN A 116 20.67 -47.55 -11.40
CA GLN A 116 21.01 -47.75 -12.82
C GLN A 116 22.44 -47.30 -13.09
N ILE A 117 22.90 -46.19 -12.51
CA ILE A 117 24.29 -45.71 -12.61
C ILE A 117 25.26 -46.72 -11.99
N ARG A 118 24.99 -47.21 -10.77
CA ARG A 118 25.83 -48.24 -10.12
C ARG A 118 25.86 -49.55 -10.88
N LYS A 119 24.73 -49.97 -11.46
CA LYS A 119 24.64 -51.18 -12.29
C LYS A 119 25.45 -51.02 -13.58
N ALA A 120 25.22 -49.93 -14.30
CA ALA A 120 25.92 -49.63 -15.54
C ALA A 120 27.43 -49.54 -15.34
N TYR A 121 27.90 -48.85 -14.28
CA TYR A 121 29.32 -48.81 -13.95
C TYR A 121 29.90 -50.20 -13.68
N ARG A 122 29.23 -51.07 -12.91
CA ARG A 122 29.72 -52.43 -12.68
C ARG A 122 29.85 -53.23 -13.98
N GLU A 123 28.86 -53.12 -14.87
CA GLU A 123 28.88 -53.82 -16.17
C GLU A 123 29.98 -53.27 -17.09
N PHE A 124 30.12 -51.94 -17.20
CA PHE A 124 31.12 -51.29 -18.04
C PHE A 124 32.54 -51.44 -17.48
N ALA A 125 32.74 -51.32 -16.17
CA ALA A 125 34.03 -51.57 -15.55
C ALA A 125 34.48 -53.02 -15.77
N LEU A 126 33.56 -54.00 -15.68
CA LEU A 126 33.87 -55.39 -15.99
C LEU A 126 34.11 -55.66 -17.47
N LYS A 127 33.54 -54.88 -18.38
CA LYS A 127 33.72 -55.03 -19.82
C LYS A 127 35.03 -54.38 -20.28
N TYR A 128 35.30 -53.17 -19.81
CA TYR A 128 36.42 -52.32 -20.24
C TYR A 128 37.62 -52.35 -19.27
N HIS A 129 37.67 -53.29 -18.33
CA HIS A 129 38.83 -53.47 -17.45
C HIS A 129 40.10 -53.77 -18.27
N PRO A 130 41.26 -53.15 -17.97
CA PRO A 130 42.49 -53.36 -18.73
C PRO A 130 42.86 -54.86 -18.84
N ASP A 131 42.76 -55.62 -17.74
CA ASP A 131 43.06 -57.06 -17.75
C ASP A 131 42.18 -57.88 -18.70
N LYS A 132 40.92 -57.49 -18.89
CA LYS A 132 40.00 -58.19 -19.80
C LYS A 132 40.14 -57.75 -21.26
N GLN A 133 40.72 -56.58 -21.49
CA GLN A 133 41.05 -56.06 -22.81
C GLN A 133 42.45 -56.47 -23.27
N ALA A 134 43.22 -57.18 -22.44
CA ALA A 134 44.57 -57.67 -22.76
C ALA A 134 44.63 -58.53 -24.04
N ALA A 135 43.54 -59.23 -24.38
CA ALA A 135 43.45 -59.99 -25.63
C ALA A 135 43.51 -59.10 -26.89
N LEU A 136 43.02 -57.85 -26.82
CA LEU A 136 43.11 -56.89 -27.92
C LEU A 136 44.55 -56.37 -28.10
N LEU A 137 45.33 -56.30 -27.02
CA LEU A 137 46.75 -55.93 -27.09
C LEU A 137 47.59 -57.00 -27.78
N LEU A 138 47.22 -58.28 -27.63
CA LEU A 138 47.92 -59.39 -28.27
C LEU A 138 47.67 -59.50 -29.78
N ALA A 139 46.61 -58.85 -30.29
CA ALA A 139 46.25 -58.85 -31.70
C ALA A 139 47.09 -57.87 -32.55
N GLU A 140 47.85 -56.99 -31.91
CA GLU A 140 48.59 -55.93 -32.58
C GLU A 140 50.06 -56.33 -32.84
N GLU A 141 50.56 -56.12 -34.06
CA GLU A 141 51.85 -56.68 -34.49
C GLU A 141 53.08 -55.85 -34.08
N THR A 142 52.92 -54.53 -33.92
CA THR A 142 54.03 -53.62 -33.61
C THR A 142 54.01 -53.19 -32.14
N GLU A 143 55.19 -53.13 -31.51
CA GLU A 143 55.31 -52.71 -30.10
C GLU A 143 54.79 -51.28 -29.88
N SER A 144 54.93 -50.39 -30.87
CA SER A 144 54.36 -49.05 -30.82
C SER A 144 52.83 -49.04 -30.83
N ALA A 145 52.20 -49.90 -31.63
CA ALA A 145 50.74 -49.98 -31.69
C ALA A 145 50.16 -50.71 -30.46
N LYS A 146 50.87 -51.72 -29.90
CA LYS A 146 50.52 -52.32 -28.61
C LYS A 146 50.50 -51.29 -27.49
N GLN A 147 51.52 -50.44 -27.42
CA GLN A 147 51.59 -49.37 -26.42
C GLN A 147 50.45 -48.36 -26.62
N ALA A 148 50.20 -47.91 -27.86
CA ALA A 148 49.09 -47.00 -28.15
C ALA A 148 47.72 -47.58 -27.75
N LYS A 149 47.46 -48.86 -28.04
CA LYS A 149 46.22 -49.55 -27.63
C LYS A 149 46.09 -49.68 -26.13
N LYS A 150 47.20 -49.93 -25.43
CA LYS A 150 47.22 -49.98 -23.96
C LYS A 150 46.84 -48.62 -23.38
N ASP A 151 47.43 -47.55 -23.89
CA ASP A 151 47.13 -46.18 -23.45
C ASP A 151 45.67 -45.81 -23.74
N GLU A 152 45.11 -46.23 -24.89
CA GLU A 152 43.68 -46.06 -25.22
C GLU A 152 42.76 -46.79 -24.22
N ILE A 153 43.07 -48.04 -23.88
CA ILE A 153 42.29 -48.86 -22.94
C ILE A 153 42.33 -48.24 -21.53
N GLU A 154 43.52 -47.88 -21.04
CA GLU A 154 43.70 -47.24 -19.73
C GLU A 154 43.00 -45.89 -19.67
N SER A 155 43.12 -45.07 -20.74
CA SER A 155 42.43 -43.79 -20.84
C SER A 155 40.90 -43.94 -20.85
N HIS A 156 40.37 -44.92 -21.58
CA HIS A 156 38.93 -45.19 -21.62
C HIS A 156 38.40 -45.70 -20.28
N PHE A 157 39.14 -46.59 -19.61
CA PHE A 157 38.76 -47.07 -18.28
C PHE A 157 38.79 -45.94 -17.24
N LYS A 158 39.80 -45.07 -17.29
CA LYS A 158 39.87 -43.87 -16.45
C LYS A 158 38.67 -42.94 -16.69
N ALA A 159 38.29 -42.72 -17.95
CA ALA A 159 37.08 -41.95 -18.28
C ALA A 159 35.81 -42.56 -17.71
N ILE A 160 35.67 -43.89 -17.72
CA ILE A 160 34.53 -44.60 -17.08
C ILE A 160 34.52 -44.35 -15.55
N GLN A 161 35.69 -44.37 -14.90
CA GLN A 161 35.81 -44.09 -13.47
C GLN A 161 35.42 -42.65 -13.15
N GLU A 162 35.95 -41.67 -13.89
CA GLU A 162 35.61 -40.25 -13.74
C GLU A 162 34.12 -40.00 -13.98
N ALA A 163 33.52 -40.65 -15.00
CA ALA A 163 32.10 -40.58 -15.28
C ALA A 163 31.25 -41.10 -14.10
N TYR A 164 31.62 -42.25 -13.53
CA TYR A 164 30.93 -42.79 -12.36
C TYR A 164 31.06 -41.90 -11.13
N GLU A 165 32.26 -41.39 -10.83
CA GLU A 165 32.50 -40.49 -9.70
C GLU A 165 31.70 -39.18 -9.78
N ALA A 166 31.55 -38.65 -11.00
CA ALA A 166 30.74 -37.46 -11.24
C ALA A 166 29.23 -37.74 -11.12
N LEU A 167 28.76 -38.90 -11.60
CA LEU A 167 27.33 -39.22 -11.66
C LEU A 167 26.78 -39.86 -10.37
N ILE A 168 27.62 -40.49 -9.55
CA ILE A 168 27.18 -41.13 -8.29
C ILE A 168 26.98 -40.13 -7.16
N ASP A 169 27.80 -39.08 -7.10
CA ASP A 169 27.68 -38.01 -6.11
C ASP A 169 26.55 -37.06 -6.54
N PRO A 170 25.47 -36.91 -5.75
CA PRO A 170 24.34 -36.06 -6.12
C PRO A 170 24.72 -34.59 -6.40
N VAL A 171 25.74 -34.06 -5.71
CA VAL A 171 26.17 -32.66 -5.87
C VAL A 171 26.95 -32.52 -7.17
N LYS A 172 27.92 -33.40 -7.42
CA LYS A 172 28.69 -33.38 -8.68
C LYS A 172 27.79 -33.66 -9.87
N ARG A 173 26.82 -34.56 -9.73
CA ARG A 173 25.84 -34.86 -10.77
C ARG A 173 25.00 -33.65 -11.12
N ARG A 174 24.52 -32.88 -10.14
CA ARG A 174 23.76 -31.65 -10.40
C ARG A 174 24.60 -30.61 -11.15
N ILE A 175 25.85 -30.43 -10.73
CA ILE A 175 26.79 -29.52 -11.39
C ILE A 175 26.98 -29.96 -12.84
N TYR A 176 27.27 -31.25 -13.07
CA TYR A 176 27.42 -31.84 -14.40
C TYR A 176 26.15 -31.68 -15.26
N ASP A 177 25.01 -32.08 -14.73
CA ASP A 177 23.73 -31.98 -15.42
C ASP A 177 23.40 -30.52 -15.77
N SER A 178 23.78 -29.54 -14.94
CA SER A 178 23.55 -28.12 -15.21
C SER A 178 24.42 -27.54 -16.34
N THR A 179 25.52 -28.23 -16.70
CA THR A 179 26.40 -27.89 -17.83
C THR A 179 25.97 -28.51 -19.16
N ASP A 180 24.98 -29.42 -19.12
CA ASP A 180 24.39 -30.06 -20.30
C ASP A 180 23.71 -29.00 -21.20
N GLU A 181 23.71 -29.25 -22.51
CA GLU A 181 23.11 -28.32 -23.48
C GLU A 181 21.61 -28.16 -23.20
N PHE A 182 21.16 -26.91 -23.06
CA PHE A 182 19.78 -26.61 -22.68
C PHE A 182 19.23 -25.43 -23.47
N ASP A 183 18.00 -25.58 -23.97
CA ASP A 183 17.26 -24.52 -24.64
C ASP A 183 16.62 -23.57 -23.61
N ASP A 184 17.32 -22.46 -23.36
CA ASP A 184 16.91 -21.39 -22.45
C ASP A 184 15.82 -20.46 -23.02
N GLU A 185 15.40 -20.63 -24.28
CA GLU A 185 14.37 -19.80 -24.90
C GLU A 185 13.01 -19.96 -24.21
N ILE A 186 12.38 -18.82 -23.92
CA ILE A 186 11.06 -18.73 -23.29
C ILE A 186 10.05 -18.09 -24.24
N PRO A 187 8.84 -18.65 -24.38
CA PRO A 187 7.79 -17.99 -25.15
C PRO A 187 7.39 -16.63 -24.57
N THR A 188 7.31 -15.64 -25.45
CA THR A 188 6.86 -14.27 -25.12
C THR A 188 5.40 -14.03 -25.49
N ASP A 189 4.98 -14.61 -26.61
CA ASP A 189 3.66 -14.41 -27.20
C ASP A 189 3.14 -15.74 -27.79
N CYS A 190 1.81 -15.89 -27.83
CA CYS A 190 1.13 -16.94 -28.57
C CYS A 190 -0.31 -16.50 -28.88
N ALA A 191 -0.88 -17.11 -29.93
CA ALA A 191 -2.32 -17.06 -30.14
C ALA A 191 -3.05 -17.91 -29.07
N PRO A 192 -4.30 -17.57 -28.70
CA PRO A 192 -5.02 -18.29 -27.63
C PRO A 192 -5.15 -19.80 -27.86
N GLN A 193 -5.33 -20.22 -29.11
CA GLN A 193 -5.46 -21.65 -29.48
C GLN A 193 -4.16 -22.45 -29.35
N ASP A 194 -3.01 -21.78 -29.41
CA ASP A 194 -1.70 -22.42 -29.35
C ASP A 194 -1.03 -22.29 -27.98
N PHE A 195 -1.72 -21.67 -27.01
CA PHE A 195 -1.22 -21.46 -25.66
C PHE A 195 -0.60 -22.72 -25.04
N PHE A 196 -1.36 -23.83 -25.00
CA PHE A 196 -0.89 -25.08 -24.41
C PHE A 196 0.25 -25.73 -25.19
N LYS A 197 0.27 -25.57 -26.51
CA LYS A 197 1.33 -26.11 -27.38
C LYS A 197 2.64 -25.35 -27.23
N VAL A 198 2.57 -24.05 -26.97
CA VAL A 198 3.73 -23.17 -26.84
C VAL A 198 4.27 -23.18 -25.41
N PHE A 199 3.42 -22.91 -24.42
CA PHE A 199 3.86 -22.81 -23.02
C PHE A 199 4.01 -24.16 -22.33
N GLY A 200 3.24 -25.18 -22.71
CA GLY A 200 3.31 -26.51 -22.09
C GLY A 200 4.72 -27.12 -22.16
N PRO A 201 5.32 -27.27 -23.36
CA PRO A 201 6.69 -27.77 -23.51
C PRO A 201 7.72 -26.91 -22.79
N ALA A 202 7.56 -25.58 -22.78
CA ALA A 202 8.47 -24.68 -22.09
C ALA A 202 8.46 -24.92 -20.57
N PHE A 203 7.28 -25.09 -19.96
CA PHE A 203 7.18 -25.42 -18.53
C PHE A 203 7.73 -26.82 -18.22
N MET A 204 7.46 -27.81 -19.07
CA MET A 204 8.01 -29.17 -18.89
C MET A 204 9.54 -29.17 -18.96
N ARG A 205 10.12 -28.46 -19.93
CA ARG A 205 11.57 -28.34 -20.10
C ARG A 205 12.22 -27.69 -18.90
N ASN A 206 11.70 -26.54 -18.45
CA ASN A 206 12.24 -25.83 -17.31
C ASN A 206 11.98 -26.57 -15.98
N GLY A 207 10.91 -27.35 -15.89
CA GLY A 207 10.55 -28.15 -14.72
C GLY A 207 11.60 -29.20 -14.33
N ARG A 208 12.47 -29.61 -15.26
CA ARG A 208 13.65 -30.46 -14.99
C ARG A 208 14.47 -29.94 -13.83
N TRP A 209 14.61 -28.62 -13.71
CA TRP A 209 15.43 -27.98 -12.70
C TRP A 209 14.72 -27.74 -11.36
N SER A 210 13.47 -28.18 -11.20
CA SER A 210 12.70 -27.93 -9.98
C SER A 210 13.24 -28.74 -8.79
N VAL A 211 13.45 -28.04 -7.66
CA VAL A 211 13.71 -28.68 -6.35
C VAL A 211 12.48 -29.41 -5.84
N ALA A 212 11.28 -28.88 -6.12
CA ALA A 212 10.01 -29.46 -5.68
C ALA A 212 9.43 -30.39 -6.75
N GLN A 213 9.12 -31.62 -6.37
CA GLN A 213 8.54 -32.65 -7.23
C GLN A 213 7.25 -33.21 -6.57
N PRO A 214 6.23 -33.61 -7.34
CA PRO A 214 6.15 -33.56 -8.79
C PRO A 214 5.91 -32.14 -9.31
N VAL A 215 6.45 -31.83 -10.49
CA VAL A 215 6.14 -30.56 -11.20
C VAL A 215 4.71 -30.65 -11.77
N PRO A 216 3.82 -29.71 -11.45
CA PRO A 216 2.46 -29.70 -11.98
C PRO A 216 2.47 -29.40 -13.48
N SER A 217 1.66 -30.14 -14.24
CA SER A 217 1.44 -29.89 -15.66
C SER A 217 0.56 -28.65 -15.88
N LEU A 218 0.74 -27.96 -17.01
CA LEU A 218 -0.10 -26.81 -17.40
C LEU A 218 -1.60 -27.18 -17.57
N GLY A 219 -1.87 -28.44 -17.89
CA GLY A 219 -3.22 -28.96 -18.16
C GLY A 219 -3.71 -28.59 -19.56
N ASP A 220 -5.03 -28.49 -19.68
CA ASP A 220 -5.78 -28.17 -20.90
C ASP A 220 -6.84 -27.07 -20.63
N ASP A 221 -7.65 -26.75 -21.64
CA ASP A 221 -8.70 -25.72 -21.50
C ASP A 221 -9.84 -26.12 -20.53
N SER A 222 -9.98 -27.42 -20.24
CA SER A 222 -11.02 -27.97 -19.36
C SER A 222 -10.59 -28.06 -17.89
N THR A 223 -9.31 -27.84 -17.61
CA THR A 223 -8.73 -27.90 -16.27
C THR A 223 -9.38 -26.88 -15.33
N SER A 224 -9.67 -27.28 -14.11
CA SER A 224 -10.38 -26.44 -13.16
C SER A 224 -9.57 -25.22 -12.75
N ILE A 225 -10.22 -24.08 -12.51
CA ILE A 225 -9.53 -22.84 -12.09
C ILE A 225 -8.71 -23.04 -10.80
N ALA A 226 -9.13 -23.94 -9.91
CA ALA A 226 -8.40 -24.26 -8.69
C ALA A 226 -7.05 -24.95 -8.98
N GLU A 227 -7.02 -25.88 -9.94
CA GLU A 227 -5.79 -26.54 -10.38
C GLU A 227 -4.89 -25.56 -11.14
N VAL A 228 -5.47 -24.67 -11.94
CA VAL A 228 -4.73 -23.59 -12.61
C VAL A 228 -4.07 -22.66 -11.59
N ASP A 229 -4.79 -22.27 -10.54
CA ASP A 229 -4.23 -21.46 -9.46
C ASP A 229 -3.10 -22.22 -8.72
N SER A 230 -3.27 -23.52 -8.48
CA SER A 230 -2.22 -24.37 -7.89
C SER A 230 -0.96 -24.44 -8.75
N PHE A 231 -1.13 -24.61 -10.06
CA PHE A 231 -0.05 -24.60 -11.05
C PHE A 231 0.73 -23.28 -10.99
N TYR A 232 0.03 -22.14 -11.09
CA TYR A 232 0.71 -20.84 -11.03
C TYR A 232 1.34 -20.56 -9.67
N ASN A 233 0.73 -20.99 -8.57
CA ASN A 233 1.33 -20.86 -7.23
C ASN A 233 2.64 -21.64 -7.10
N PHE A 234 2.70 -22.87 -7.65
CA PHE A 234 3.94 -23.63 -7.73
C PHE A 234 5.01 -22.87 -8.50
N TRP A 235 4.67 -22.35 -9.69
CA TRP A 235 5.63 -21.66 -10.54
C TRP A 235 6.05 -20.27 -10.03
N TYR A 236 5.18 -19.55 -9.32
CA TYR A 236 5.55 -18.31 -8.63
C TYR A 236 6.42 -18.56 -7.39
N SER A 237 6.37 -19.76 -6.80
CA SER A 237 7.24 -20.20 -5.70
C SER A 237 8.39 -21.11 -6.16
N TYR A 238 8.65 -21.13 -7.47
CA TYR A 238 9.62 -22.01 -8.11
C TYR A 238 11.03 -21.82 -7.55
N LYS A 239 11.70 -22.94 -7.28
CA LYS A 239 13.10 -23.00 -6.85
C LYS A 239 13.86 -23.95 -7.74
N SER A 240 14.91 -23.41 -8.38
CA SER A 240 15.80 -24.19 -9.24
C SER A 240 16.96 -24.79 -8.43
N TRP A 241 17.35 -26.02 -8.74
CA TRP A 241 18.64 -26.59 -8.31
C TRP A 241 19.74 -26.39 -9.36
N ARG A 242 19.44 -25.81 -10.53
CA ARG A 242 20.41 -25.56 -11.61
C ARG A 242 21.52 -24.64 -11.12
N GLU A 243 22.76 -25.05 -11.36
CA GLU A 243 23.96 -24.29 -11.04
C GLU A 243 24.59 -23.72 -12.32
N PHE A 244 25.44 -22.69 -12.19
CA PHE A 244 26.07 -22.03 -13.34
C PHE A 244 27.60 -21.99 -13.26
N PRO A 245 28.29 -23.15 -13.23
CA PRO A 245 29.76 -23.17 -13.11
C PRO A 245 30.48 -22.47 -14.27
N HIS A 246 29.86 -22.39 -15.44
CA HIS A 246 30.44 -21.69 -16.59
C HIS A 246 30.46 -20.17 -16.44
N ALA A 247 29.69 -19.61 -15.50
CA ALA A 247 29.72 -18.19 -15.19
C ALA A 247 30.97 -17.81 -14.38
N ASP A 248 31.70 -18.78 -13.81
CA ASP A 248 32.89 -18.53 -13.02
C ASP A 248 34.07 -18.17 -13.94
N GLU A 249 34.47 -16.90 -13.91
CA GLU A 249 35.57 -16.37 -14.73
C GLU A 249 36.96 -16.71 -14.17
N PHE A 250 37.09 -16.89 -12.85
CA PHE A 250 38.39 -17.07 -12.20
C PHE A 250 38.69 -18.55 -11.93
N ASP A 251 39.83 -19.02 -12.42
CA ASP A 251 40.33 -20.37 -12.13
C ASP A 251 41.07 -20.39 -10.79
N LEU A 252 40.54 -21.13 -9.82
CA LEU A 252 41.10 -21.22 -8.47
C LEU A 252 42.49 -21.87 -8.43
N GLU A 253 42.87 -22.64 -9.47
CA GLU A 253 44.20 -23.25 -9.56
C GLU A 253 45.28 -22.23 -9.94
N GLN A 254 44.89 -21.09 -10.51
CA GLN A 254 45.80 -20.00 -10.90
C GLN A 254 46.09 -19.02 -9.75
N ALA A 255 45.53 -19.27 -8.57
CA ALA A 255 45.72 -18.39 -7.42
C ALA A 255 47.15 -18.48 -6.87
N GLU A 256 47.88 -17.36 -6.95
CA GLU A 256 49.26 -17.24 -6.47
C GLU A 256 49.39 -17.25 -4.93
N SER A 257 48.30 -16.98 -4.22
CA SER A 257 48.28 -16.97 -2.75
C SER A 257 46.92 -17.37 -2.20
N ARG A 258 46.87 -17.71 -0.91
CA ARG A 258 45.61 -18.06 -0.22
C ARG A 258 44.60 -16.91 -0.28
N ASP A 259 45.07 -15.68 -0.16
CA ASP A 259 44.19 -14.51 -0.18
C ASP A 259 43.72 -14.19 -1.61
N HIS A 260 44.58 -14.43 -2.62
CA HIS A 260 44.18 -14.39 -4.02
C HIS A 260 43.10 -15.44 -4.32
N LYS A 261 43.26 -16.67 -3.84
CA LYS A 261 42.25 -17.74 -3.98
C LYS A 261 40.91 -17.35 -3.36
N ARG A 262 40.92 -16.82 -2.13
CA ARG A 262 39.70 -16.33 -1.46
C ARG A 262 39.04 -15.17 -2.19
N TRP A 263 39.83 -14.29 -2.79
CA TRP A 263 39.31 -13.21 -3.62
C TRP A 263 38.64 -13.77 -4.88
N MET A 264 39.29 -14.70 -5.59
CA MET A 264 38.72 -15.38 -6.76
C MET A 264 37.42 -16.13 -6.42
N GLU A 265 37.39 -16.90 -5.32
CA GLU A 265 36.19 -17.59 -4.83
C GLU A 265 35.02 -16.62 -4.60
N ARG A 266 35.30 -15.43 -4.05
CA ARG A 266 34.27 -14.39 -3.86
C ARG A 266 33.79 -13.79 -5.18
N GLN A 267 34.66 -13.62 -6.17
CA GLN A 267 34.25 -13.12 -7.48
C GLN A 267 33.39 -14.15 -8.22
N ASN A 268 33.81 -15.41 -8.24
CA ASN A 268 33.02 -16.52 -8.79
C ASN A 268 31.65 -16.63 -8.09
N ALA A 269 31.62 -16.55 -6.76
CA ALA A 269 30.36 -16.56 -6.03
C ALA A 269 29.41 -15.42 -6.44
N LYS A 270 29.93 -14.22 -6.74
CA LYS A 270 29.13 -13.10 -7.26
C LYS A 270 28.62 -13.36 -8.67
N LEU A 271 29.46 -13.90 -9.56
CA LEU A 271 29.09 -14.24 -10.93
C LEU A 271 28.02 -15.34 -10.96
N SER A 272 28.23 -16.41 -10.20
CA SER A 272 27.26 -17.48 -9.99
C SER A 272 25.95 -16.98 -9.36
N GLU A 273 25.99 -16.06 -8.39
CA GLU A 273 24.77 -15.44 -7.84
C GLU A 273 24.05 -14.58 -8.89
N LYS A 274 24.78 -13.83 -9.72
CA LYS A 274 24.22 -13.04 -10.82
C LYS A 274 23.53 -13.94 -11.85
N ALA A 275 24.17 -15.02 -12.28
CA ALA A 275 23.59 -15.99 -13.20
C ALA A 275 22.31 -16.63 -12.63
N ARG A 276 22.29 -16.99 -11.33
CA ARG A 276 21.08 -17.49 -10.66
C ARG A 276 19.95 -16.45 -10.62
N LYS A 277 20.27 -15.15 -10.45
CA LYS A 277 19.27 -14.07 -10.49
C LYS A 277 18.70 -13.88 -11.89
N GLU A 278 19.54 -13.94 -12.92
CA GLU A 278 19.13 -13.85 -14.32
C GLU A 278 18.22 -15.03 -14.69
N GLU A 279 18.56 -16.25 -14.26
CA GLU A 279 17.72 -17.43 -14.43
C GLU A 279 16.37 -17.28 -13.72
N TYR A 280 16.37 -16.80 -12.47
CA TYR A 280 15.13 -16.57 -11.73
C TYR A 280 14.25 -15.53 -12.45
N ALA A 281 14.85 -14.46 -12.99
CA ALA A 281 14.14 -13.44 -13.77
C ALA A 281 13.58 -14.01 -15.09
N ARG A 282 14.33 -14.89 -15.77
CA ARG A 282 13.89 -15.60 -16.98
C ARG A 282 12.68 -16.49 -16.70
N ILE A 283 12.75 -17.34 -15.67
CA ILE A 283 11.61 -18.18 -15.27
C ILE A 283 10.42 -17.32 -14.82
N ARG A 284 10.65 -16.25 -14.05
CA ARG A 284 9.58 -15.32 -13.64
C ARG A 284 8.87 -14.73 -14.85
N SER A 285 9.62 -14.38 -15.89
CA SER A 285 9.10 -13.84 -17.15
C SER A 285 8.28 -14.88 -17.92
N LEU A 286 8.73 -16.15 -17.99
CA LEU A 286 7.95 -17.25 -18.56
C LEU A 286 6.58 -17.38 -17.88
N VAL A 287 6.55 -17.36 -16.55
CA VAL A 287 5.31 -17.48 -15.76
C VAL A 287 4.39 -16.28 -16.00
N ASP A 288 4.92 -15.06 -15.99
CA ASP A 288 4.12 -13.85 -16.20
C ASP A 288 3.57 -13.76 -17.62
N ASN A 289 4.35 -14.15 -18.63
CA ASN A 289 3.90 -14.20 -20.01
C ASN A 289 2.77 -15.23 -20.17
N ALA A 290 2.93 -16.42 -19.59
CA ALA A 290 1.90 -17.45 -19.61
C ALA A 290 0.62 -16.96 -18.91
N TYR A 291 0.73 -16.41 -17.69
CA TYR A 291 -0.43 -15.95 -16.91
C TYR A 291 -1.23 -14.86 -17.63
N LYS A 292 -0.55 -13.98 -18.38
CA LYS A 292 -1.21 -12.94 -19.19
C LYS A 292 -1.95 -13.49 -20.40
N ARG A 293 -1.54 -14.65 -20.94
CA ARG A 293 -2.07 -15.23 -22.18
C ARG A 293 -2.96 -16.45 -21.96
N ASP A 294 -3.00 -17.00 -20.75
CA ASP A 294 -3.82 -18.16 -20.44
C ASP A 294 -5.31 -17.86 -20.67
N PRO A 295 -5.97 -18.56 -21.61
CA PRO A 295 -7.38 -18.35 -21.92
C PRO A 295 -8.30 -18.51 -20.70
N ARG A 296 -7.96 -19.41 -19.77
CA ARG A 296 -8.77 -19.70 -18.57
C ARG A 296 -8.72 -18.53 -17.60
N ILE A 297 -7.55 -17.93 -17.43
CA ILE A 297 -7.35 -16.73 -16.59
C ILE A 297 -8.02 -15.51 -17.24
N LEU A 298 -7.94 -15.37 -18.56
CA LEU A 298 -8.60 -14.30 -19.29
C LEU A 298 -10.13 -14.37 -19.14
N ARG A 299 -10.75 -15.55 -19.32
CA ARG A 299 -12.19 -15.76 -19.08
C ARG A 299 -12.60 -15.35 -17.66
N ARG A 300 -11.87 -15.82 -16.65
CA ARG A 300 -12.10 -15.46 -15.23
C ARG A 300 -12.04 -13.94 -15.02
N LYS A 301 -11.06 -13.27 -15.63
CA LYS A 301 -10.86 -11.82 -15.48
C LYS A 301 -11.96 -11.01 -16.20
N GLU A 302 -12.46 -11.51 -17.32
CA GLU A 302 -13.59 -10.92 -18.04
C GLU A 302 -14.90 -11.08 -17.25
N GLU A 303 -15.15 -12.26 -16.70
CA GLU A 303 -16.30 -12.53 -15.82
C GLU A 303 -16.29 -11.63 -14.58
N GLU A 304 -15.14 -11.49 -13.90
CA GLU A 304 -15.01 -10.61 -12.73
C GLU A 304 -15.24 -9.13 -13.09
N LYS A 305 -14.78 -8.69 -14.27
CA LYS A 305 -15.05 -7.34 -14.77
C LYS A 305 -16.54 -7.15 -15.08
N ALA A 306 -17.17 -8.11 -15.75
CA ALA A 306 -18.58 -8.09 -16.07
C ALA A 306 -19.44 -8.09 -14.81
N GLU A 307 -19.10 -8.90 -13.79
CA GLU A 307 -19.80 -8.90 -12.51
C GLU A 307 -19.66 -7.56 -11.79
N LYS A 308 -18.46 -6.97 -11.76
CA LYS A 308 -18.24 -5.64 -11.19
C LYS A 308 -19.03 -4.57 -11.93
N GLN A 309 -19.15 -4.64 -13.25
CA GLN A 309 -19.97 -3.72 -14.06
C GLN A 309 -21.46 -3.90 -13.74
N ARG A 310 -21.98 -5.14 -13.75
CA ARG A 310 -23.36 -5.45 -13.38
C ARG A 310 -23.71 -4.97 -11.97
N LYS A 311 -22.79 -5.12 -11.02
CA LYS A 311 -22.97 -4.62 -9.65
C LYS A 311 -23.00 -3.08 -9.58
N LYS A 312 -22.21 -2.39 -10.39
CA LYS A 312 -22.24 -0.92 -10.49
C LYS A 312 -23.54 -0.44 -11.13
N GLU A 313 -23.96 -1.07 -12.23
CA GLU A 313 -25.20 -0.78 -12.92
C GLU A 313 -26.43 -1.05 -12.04
N ALA A 314 -26.45 -2.18 -11.32
CA ALA A 314 -27.51 -2.50 -10.37
C ALA A 314 -27.61 -1.48 -9.23
N LYS A 315 -26.46 -1.02 -8.69
CA LYS A 315 -26.45 0.06 -7.68
C LYS A 315 -26.93 1.39 -8.23
N TYR A 316 -26.56 1.72 -9.46
CA TYR A 316 -27.01 2.94 -10.12
C TYR A 316 -28.52 2.91 -10.37
N LEU A 317 -29.04 1.80 -10.89
CA LEU A 317 -30.46 1.59 -11.11
C LEU A 317 -31.25 1.60 -9.80
N ALA A 318 -30.76 0.94 -8.75
CA ALA A 318 -31.39 0.95 -7.43
C ALA A 318 -31.45 2.36 -6.83
N LYS A 319 -30.36 3.14 -6.94
CA LYS A 319 -30.34 4.54 -6.49
C LYS A 319 -31.33 5.40 -7.28
N LYS A 320 -31.40 5.23 -8.60
CA LYS A 320 -32.33 5.96 -9.45
C LYS A 320 -33.79 5.63 -9.11
N LEU A 321 -34.10 4.36 -8.88
CA LEU A 321 -35.44 3.92 -8.46
C LEU A 321 -35.82 4.50 -7.09
N GLN A 322 -34.89 4.50 -6.12
CA GLN A 322 -35.12 5.10 -4.81
C GLN A 322 -35.32 6.62 -4.88
N GLU A 323 -34.58 7.32 -5.74
CA GLU A 323 -34.74 8.76 -5.95
C GLU A 323 -36.08 9.08 -6.61
N GLU A 324 -36.50 8.30 -7.61
CA GLU A 324 -37.81 8.42 -8.24
C GLU A 324 -38.95 8.13 -7.26
N GLU A 325 -38.82 7.09 -6.44
CA GLU A 325 -39.81 6.76 -5.40
C GLU A 325 -39.88 7.83 -4.31
N ALA A 326 -38.75 8.36 -3.86
CA ALA A 326 -38.70 9.46 -2.90
C ALA A 326 -39.28 10.76 -3.49
N ALA A 327 -39.04 11.05 -4.78
CA ALA A 327 -39.64 12.18 -5.46
C ALA A 327 -41.16 12.05 -5.55
N ARG A 328 -41.68 10.86 -5.90
CA ARG A 328 -43.13 10.60 -5.91
C ARG A 328 -43.75 10.70 -4.51
N ALA A 329 -43.08 10.20 -3.48
CA ALA A 329 -43.54 10.30 -2.09
C ALA A 329 -43.56 11.76 -1.61
N ALA A 330 -42.53 12.56 -1.94
CA ALA A 330 -42.47 13.97 -1.61
C ALA A 330 -43.55 14.80 -2.32
N GLU A 331 -43.85 14.48 -3.58
CA GLU A 331 -44.94 15.11 -4.34
C GLU A 331 -46.30 14.78 -3.73
N GLU A 332 -46.55 13.53 -3.35
CA GLU A 332 -47.78 13.13 -2.67
C GLU A 332 -47.93 13.80 -1.30
N GLU A 333 -46.87 13.88 -0.50
CA GLU A 333 -46.89 14.56 0.79
C GLU A 333 -47.19 16.06 0.63
N LYS A 334 -46.58 16.72 -0.37
CA LYS A 334 -46.85 18.12 -0.68
C LYS A 334 -48.32 18.32 -1.07
N ARG A 335 -48.89 17.45 -1.90
CA ARG A 335 -50.31 17.49 -2.28
C ARG A 335 -51.23 17.34 -1.06
N ARG A 336 -50.92 16.40 -0.15
CA ARG A 336 -51.69 16.22 1.09
C ARG A 336 -51.64 17.46 1.99
N LYS A 337 -50.46 18.07 2.15
CA LYS A 337 -50.29 19.31 2.93
C LYS A 337 -51.07 20.48 2.31
N GLU A 338 -51.02 20.65 1.00
CA GLU A 338 -51.78 21.69 0.30
C GLU A 338 -53.30 21.50 0.43
N GLU A 339 -53.79 20.26 0.38
CA GLU A 339 -55.21 19.94 0.63
C GLU A 339 -55.63 20.20 2.08
N GLU A 340 -54.77 19.84 3.05
CA GLU A 340 -55.04 20.09 4.47
C GLU A 340 -55.03 21.58 4.79
N GLU A 341 -54.08 22.35 4.24
CA GLU A 341 -54.03 23.81 4.40
C GLU A 341 -55.25 24.50 3.79
N LYS A 342 -55.69 24.07 2.59
CA LYS A 342 -56.95 24.56 1.99
C LYS A 342 -58.15 24.28 2.89
N ARG A 343 -58.27 23.07 3.41
CA ARG A 343 -59.37 22.69 4.32
C ARG A 343 -59.32 23.48 5.63
N ALA A 344 -58.12 23.70 6.19
CA ALA A 344 -57.92 24.51 7.38
C ALA A 344 -58.28 25.98 7.13
N ALA A 345 -57.90 26.54 5.98
CA ALA A 345 -58.25 27.90 5.58
C ALA A 345 -59.77 28.09 5.42
N GLU A 346 -60.45 27.12 4.78
CA GLU A 346 -61.91 27.12 4.65
C GLU A 346 -62.61 27.02 6.03
N ALA A 347 -62.14 26.15 6.91
CA ALA A 347 -62.65 26.03 8.27
C ALA A 347 -62.44 27.31 9.09
N ALA A 348 -61.28 27.96 8.96
CA ALA A 348 -61.00 29.23 9.62
C ALA A 348 -61.92 30.36 9.11
N LEU A 349 -62.21 30.39 7.80
CA LEU A 349 -63.16 31.33 7.21
C LEU A 349 -64.59 31.09 7.72
N GLN A 350 -65.01 29.82 7.82
CA GLN A 350 -66.31 29.45 8.41
C GLN A 350 -66.42 29.91 9.86
N GLN A 351 -65.39 29.66 10.68
CA GLN A 351 -65.37 30.12 12.08
C GLN A 351 -65.43 31.64 12.20
N LYS A 352 -64.73 32.39 11.34
CA LYS A 352 -64.83 33.87 11.31
C LYS A 352 -66.25 34.33 11.03
N LYS A 353 -66.93 33.71 10.06
CA LYS A 353 -68.35 34.00 9.74
C LYS A 353 -69.28 33.69 10.92
N VAL A 354 -69.07 32.58 11.63
CA VAL A 354 -69.85 32.23 12.82
C VAL A 354 -69.63 33.25 13.94
N LYS A 355 -68.37 33.56 14.29
CA LYS A 355 -68.03 34.56 15.30
C LYS A 355 -68.58 35.94 14.97
N GLU A 356 -68.61 36.33 13.69
CA GLU A 356 -69.20 37.60 13.27
C GLU A 356 -70.73 37.60 13.45
N LYS A 357 -71.41 36.49 13.12
CA LYS A 357 -72.85 36.32 13.37
C LYS A 357 -73.18 36.36 14.86
N GLU A 358 -72.39 35.70 15.70
CA GLU A 358 -72.54 35.72 17.17
C GLU A 358 -72.35 37.14 17.73
N LYS A 359 -71.29 37.85 17.30
CA LYS A 359 -71.08 39.26 17.68
C LYS A 359 -72.25 40.15 17.25
N LYS A 360 -72.82 39.92 16.06
CA LYS A 360 -74.01 40.63 15.58
C LYS A 360 -75.24 40.33 16.45
N LEU A 361 -75.44 39.07 16.86
CA LEU A 361 -76.53 38.68 17.76
C LEU A 361 -76.36 39.28 19.16
N LEU A 362 -75.16 39.21 19.74
CA LEU A 362 -74.85 39.81 21.04
C LEU A 362 -75.10 41.32 21.02
N ARG A 363 -74.70 42.02 19.95
CA ARG A 363 -75.00 43.45 19.77
C ARG A 363 -76.51 43.73 19.73
N LYS A 364 -77.29 42.91 19.02
CA LYS A 364 -78.76 43.05 18.98
C LYS A 364 -79.40 42.89 20.36
N GLU A 365 -79.01 41.87 21.13
CA GLU A 365 -79.58 41.65 22.47
C GLU A 365 -79.14 42.75 23.46
N ARG A 366 -77.90 43.26 23.38
CA ARG A 366 -77.47 44.43 24.16
C ARG A 366 -78.28 45.68 23.83
N THR A 367 -78.51 45.97 22.55
CA THR A 367 -79.37 47.09 22.14
C THR A 367 -80.80 46.90 22.64
N ARG A 368 -81.35 45.69 22.53
CA ARG A 368 -82.69 45.35 23.05
C ARG A 368 -82.80 45.59 24.55
N LEU A 369 -81.80 45.19 25.32
CA LEU A 369 -81.74 45.44 26.76
C LEU A 369 -81.82 46.93 27.04
N ARG A 370 -80.95 47.74 26.41
CA ARG A 370 -80.94 49.19 26.59
C ARG A 370 -82.31 49.82 26.32
N THR A 371 -82.97 49.47 25.21
CA THR A 371 -84.30 49.99 24.84
C THR A 371 -85.38 49.60 25.85
N LEU A 372 -85.40 48.36 26.33
CA LEU A 372 -86.39 47.92 27.33
C LEU A 372 -86.20 48.60 28.68
N THR A 373 -84.96 48.96 29.04
CA THR A 373 -84.64 49.59 30.32
C THR A 373 -84.77 51.12 30.32
N GLU A 374 -84.82 51.75 29.15
CA GLU A 374 -84.84 53.21 28.97
C GLU A 374 -85.99 53.89 29.75
N PRO A 375 -87.25 53.41 29.73
CA PRO A 375 -88.34 54.02 30.49
C PRO A 375 -88.14 53.95 32.01
N ALA A 376 -87.49 52.89 32.52
CA ALA A 376 -87.22 52.72 33.94
C ALA A 376 -86.09 53.64 34.44
N ILE A 377 -85.08 53.88 33.60
CA ILE A 377 -83.97 54.82 33.89
C ILE A 377 -84.46 56.27 33.85
N SER A 378 -85.24 56.66 32.84
CA SER A 378 -85.77 58.03 32.72
C SER A 378 -86.67 58.43 33.89
N GLN A 379 -87.36 57.47 34.51
CA GLN A 379 -88.21 57.70 35.69
C GLN A 379 -87.44 57.63 37.03
N LYS A 380 -86.11 57.43 37.01
CA LYS A 380 -85.23 57.28 38.20
C LYS A 380 -85.77 56.27 39.23
N LEU A 381 -86.39 55.19 38.75
CA LEU A 381 -86.97 54.18 39.63
C LEU A 381 -85.85 53.34 40.25
N LEU A 382 -85.90 53.22 41.59
CA LEU A 382 -85.07 52.28 42.37
C LEU A 382 -83.54 52.51 42.24
N ASN A 383 -83.10 53.76 42.10
CA ASN A 383 -81.69 54.16 42.03
C ASN A 383 -80.87 53.47 40.92
N LEU A 384 -81.51 53.07 39.82
CA LEU A 384 -80.82 52.45 38.68
C LEU A 384 -80.08 53.50 37.84
N SER A 385 -78.78 53.29 37.63
CA SER A 385 -77.95 54.12 36.75
C SER A 385 -77.83 53.52 35.34
N ALA A 386 -77.54 54.36 34.34
CA ALA A 386 -77.14 53.91 33.01
C ALA A 386 -75.90 52.98 33.07
N ASP A 387 -75.02 53.20 34.06
CA ASP A 387 -73.83 52.37 34.28
C ASP A 387 -74.17 50.93 34.70
N ASP A 388 -75.28 50.75 35.44
CA ASP A 388 -75.72 49.42 35.89
C ASP A 388 -76.19 48.57 34.70
N VAL A 389 -76.86 49.18 33.72
CA VAL A 389 -77.30 48.51 32.49
C VAL A 389 -76.12 48.20 31.57
N GLU A 390 -75.12 49.07 31.50
CA GLU A 390 -73.92 48.80 30.68
C GLU A 390 -73.05 47.69 31.29
N SER A 391 -72.96 47.62 32.63
CA SER A 391 -72.31 46.52 33.34
C SER A 391 -72.96 45.17 33.01
N LEU A 392 -74.30 45.10 33.02
CA LEU A 392 -75.03 43.89 32.62
C LEU A 392 -74.88 43.58 31.11
N CYS A 393 -74.83 44.60 30.25
CA CYS A 393 -74.55 44.42 28.82
C CYS A 393 -73.16 43.78 28.61
N MET A 394 -72.15 44.20 29.38
CA MET A 394 -70.78 43.68 29.24
C MET A 394 -70.58 42.30 29.87
N GLY A 395 -71.25 42.01 30.99
CA GLY A 395 -71.06 40.79 31.77
C GLY A 395 -71.89 39.58 31.35
N LEU A 396 -73.04 39.79 30.67
CA LEU A 396 -73.94 38.70 30.29
C LEU A 396 -73.70 38.22 28.84
N ASP A 397 -73.83 36.91 28.63
CA ASP A 397 -73.77 36.30 27.29
C ASP A 397 -75.08 36.50 26.49
N THR A 398 -75.09 36.06 25.23
CA THR A 398 -76.24 36.27 24.33
C THR A 398 -77.53 35.62 24.84
N GLU A 399 -77.45 34.44 25.47
CA GLU A 399 -78.63 33.72 25.98
C GLU A 399 -79.12 34.33 27.29
N GLN A 400 -78.20 34.70 28.17
CA GLN A 400 -78.49 35.40 29.41
C GLN A 400 -79.14 36.76 29.15
N LEU A 401 -78.61 37.55 28.22
CA LEU A 401 -79.20 38.83 27.79
C LEU A 401 -80.58 38.64 27.17
N ARG A 402 -80.75 37.63 26.31
CA ARG A 402 -82.06 37.31 25.72
C ARG A 402 -83.08 36.93 26.78
N ASN A 403 -82.70 36.08 27.73
CA ASN A 403 -83.58 35.64 28.81
C ASN A 403 -83.93 36.79 29.75
N LEU A 404 -82.98 37.70 30.03
CA LEU A 404 -83.22 38.91 30.78
C LEU A 404 -84.19 39.84 30.05
N CYS A 405 -83.98 40.10 28.75
CA CYS A 405 -84.89 40.89 27.91
C CYS A 405 -86.31 40.31 27.89
N LYS A 406 -86.45 38.98 27.72
CA LYS A 406 -87.75 38.30 27.77
C LYS A 406 -88.47 38.48 29.11
N LYS A 407 -87.74 38.43 30.23
CA LYS A 407 -88.32 38.62 31.57
C LYS A 407 -88.82 40.04 31.83
N MET A 408 -88.37 41.03 31.05
CA MET A 408 -88.80 42.44 31.15
C MET A 408 -89.86 42.81 30.11
N GLU A 409 -90.10 41.95 29.12
CA GLU A 409 -91.03 42.21 28.03
C GLU A 409 -92.48 42.24 28.54
N GLY A 410 -93.21 43.33 28.26
CA GLY A 410 -94.59 43.52 28.70
C GLY A 410 -94.78 43.97 30.16
N LYS A 411 -93.69 44.27 30.89
CA LYS A 411 -93.72 44.71 32.29
C LYS A 411 -93.69 46.23 32.44
N GLY A 412 -94.23 46.74 33.54
CA GLY A 412 -94.21 48.17 33.87
C GLY A 412 -92.84 48.67 34.36
N GLY A 413 -92.57 49.98 34.33
CA GLY A 413 -91.27 50.56 34.69
C GLY A 413 -90.73 50.15 36.07
N LEU A 414 -91.60 49.96 37.06
CA LEU A 414 -91.24 49.47 38.41
C LEU A 414 -90.81 48.00 38.41
N GLU A 415 -91.52 47.15 37.67
CA GLU A 415 -91.23 45.71 37.56
C GLU A 415 -89.96 45.45 36.74
N ILE A 416 -89.70 46.28 35.72
CA ILE A 416 -88.43 46.26 34.96
C ILE A 416 -87.26 46.58 35.88
N ALA A 417 -87.42 47.59 36.74
CA ALA A 417 -86.39 48.01 37.69
C ALA A 417 -86.10 46.97 38.78
N GLU A 418 -87.09 46.18 39.19
CA GLU A 418 -86.92 45.05 40.13
C GLU A 418 -86.16 43.89 39.49
N VAL A 419 -86.53 43.50 38.26
CA VAL A 419 -85.85 42.43 37.49
C VAL A 419 -84.37 42.77 37.24
N LEU A 420 -84.04 44.05 37.00
CA LEU A 420 -82.65 44.49 36.85
C LEU A 420 -81.88 44.47 38.17
N ARG A 421 -82.53 44.82 39.28
CA ARG A 421 -81.91 44.76 40.61
C ARG A 421 -81.58 43.33 41.00
N ASP A 422 -82.47 42.39 40.71
CA ASP A 422 -82.25 40.96 40.95
C ASP A 422 -81.12 40.40 40.08
N ALA A 423 -81.07 40.80 38.80
CA ALA A 423 -79.99 40.44 37.89
C ALA A 423 -78.62 41.02 38.33
N ARG A 424 -78.63 42.22 38.93
CA ARG A 424 -77.45 42.86 39.53
C ARG A 424 -77.04 42.16 40.84
N GLY A 425 -78.00 41.73 41.66
CA GLY A 425 -77.77 41.01 42.91
C GLY A 425 -77.10 39.64 42.73
N TYR A 426 -77.40 38.95 41.63
CA TYR A 426 -76.75 37.68 41.29
C TYR A 426 -75.27 37.83 40.88
N ASN A 427 -74.88 39.00 40.36
CA ASN A 427 -73.48 39.28 39.97
C ASN A 427 -72.58 39.65 41.16
N SER A 428 -73.13 39.99 42.32
CA SER A 428 -72.35 40.35 43.51
C SER A 428 -71.87 39.14 44.35
N ASN A 429 -72.21 37.91 43.96
CA ASN A 429 -71.88 36.69 44.72
C ASN A 429 -71.08 35.64 43.93
N SER A 430 -70.33 36.07 42.91
CA SER A 430 -69.31 35.24 42.25
C SER A 430 -67.89 35.80 42.45
N GLU A 431 -67.54 36.16 43.68
CA GLU A 431 -66.12 36.17 44.08
C GLU A 431 -65.66 34.73 44.28
N THR A 432 -65.17 34.10 43.21
CA THR A 432 -64.41 32.85 43.33
C THR A 432 -62.92 33.17 43.17
N LYS A 433 -62.29 33.30 44.34
CA LYS A 433 -60.91 32.91 44.69
C LYS A 433 -59.87 32.94 43.56
N LYS A 434 -58.95 33.91 43.68
CA LYS A 434 -57.55 33.72 43.31
C LYS A 434 -56.93 32.71 44.27
N GLU A 435 -56.38 31.62 43.74
CA GLU A 435 -55.27 30.90 44.36
C GLU A 435 -54.06 31.05 43.42
N ASP A 436 -53.04 31.71 43.94
CA ASP A 436 -51.67 31.70 43.43
C ASP A 436 -51.08 30.31 43.67
N GLU A 437 -50.41 29.71 42.67
CA GLU A 437 -49.28 28.83 42.97
C GLU A 437 -48.20 28.85 41.88
N LYS A 438 -46.97 28.71 42.37
CA LYS A 438 -45.68 29.03 41.78
C LYS A 438 -45.13 27.97 40.81
N GLN A 439 -44.24 28.46 39.94
CA GLN A 439 -43.02 27.88 39.36
C GLN A 439 -42.54 26.48 39.84
N THR A 440 -42.36 25.55 38.86
CA THR A 440 -41.22 24.62 38.53
C THR A 440 -40.46 23.83 39.62
N PRO A 441 -39.58 22.84 39.31
CA PRO A 441 -39.55 21.68 38.38
C PRO A 441 -39.10 20.36 39.11
N LEU A 442 -38.68 19.31 38.36
CA LEU A 442 -37.98 18.04 38.73
C LEU A 442 -38.85 16.76 38.64
N GLN A 443 -38.57 15.78 37.76
CA GLN A 443 -37.52 14.74 37.73
C GLN A 443 -37.76 13.49 38.62
N ASN A 444 -37.77 12.34 37.93
CA ASN A 444 -37.34 10.98 38.30
C ASN A 444 -38.13 10.07 39.28
N GLY A 445 -38.17 8.78 38.90
CA GLY A 445 -38.45 7.62 39.75
C GLY A 445 -39.37 6.60 39.06
N SER A 446 -38.86 5.71 38.20
CA SER A 446 -38.36 4.36 38.55
C SER A 446 -39.45 3.36 38.97
N VAL A 447 -39.69 2.35 38.13
CA VAL A 447 -40.10 1.02 38.57
C VAL A 447 -39.30 0.00 37.77
N GLU A 448 -38.43 -0.73 38.48
CA GLU A 448 -37.78 -1.94 38.02
C GLU A 448 -38.72 -3.14 38.18
N THR A 449 -38.71 -4.04 37.20
CA THR A 449 -38.95 -5.48 37.44
C THR A 449 -38.01 -6.30 36.57
N ASN A 450 -37.11 -7.04 37.23
CA ASN A 450 -36.18 -8.00 36.64
C ASN A 450 -36.88 -9.31 36.23
N GLY A 451 -36.37 -9.96 35.18
CA GLY A 451 -36.73 -11.32 34.78
C GLY A 451 -36.05 -11.83 33.51
N SER A 452 -34.75 -12.12 33.60
CA SER A 452 -34.02 -13.28 33.02
C SER A 452 -34.03 -13.61 31.50
N ASP A 453 -32.80 -13.57 30.94
CA ASP A 453 -32.21 -14.01 29.65
C ASP A 453 -32.53 -15.45 29.14
N PRO A 454 -32.24 -15.86 27.86
CA PRO A 454 -30.96 -15.62 27.16
C PRO A 454 -30.90 -15.38 25.62
N PHE A 455 -29.83 -14.67 25.23
CA PHE A 455 -29.02 -14.74 23.99
C PHE A 455 -29.63 -14.32 22.63
N ILE A 456 -29.19 -13.16 22.10
CA ILE A 456 -28.49 -12.98 20.80
C ILE A 456 -27.93 -11.53 20.69
N SER A 457 -26.67 -11.47 20.25
CA SER A 457 -25.76 -10.34 20.02
C SER A 457 -26.33 -8.91 19.94
N SER A 458 -25.98 -8.08 20.92
CA SER A 458 -26.13 -6.62 20.83
C SER A 458 -24.81 -5.98 20.37
N GLU A 459 -24.81 -5.47 19.13
CA GLU A 459 -23.83 -4.47 18.71
C GLU A 459 -23.96 -3.25 19.64
N LYS A 460 -22.94 -3.01 20.46
CA LYS A 460 -22.85 -1.77 21.24
C LYS A 460 -22.81 -0.62 20.24
N LYS A 461 -23.83 0.25 20.25
CA LYS A 461 -23.85 1.49 19.47
C LYS A 461 -22.63 2.32 19.86
N GLU A 462 -21.63 2.37 18.98
CA GLU A 462 -20.41 3.16 19.15
C GLU A 462 -20.79 4.65 19.30
N LYS A 463 -20.28 5.30 20.35
CA LYS A 463 -20.52 6.73 20.57
C LYS A 463 -19.86 7.53 19.42
N PRO A 464 -20.54 8.47 18.75
CA PRO A 464 -19.93 9.28 17.69
C PRO A 464 -18.71 10.05 18.19
N TRP A 465 -17.70 10.23 17.35
CA TRP A 465 -16.47 10.96 17.70
C TRP A 465 -16.73 12.47 17.77
N GLY A 466 -16.43 13.08 18.90
CA GLY A 466 -16.48 14.54 19.05
C GLY A 466 -15.31 15.25 18.36
N ARG A 467 -15.49 16.51 17.95
CA ARG A 467 -14.41 17.32 17.32
C ARG A 467 -13.16 17.43 18.20
N GLU A 468 -13.35 17.59 19.51
CA GLU A 468 -12.25 17.67 20.48
C GLU A 468 -11.54 16.34 20.68
N GLU A 469 -12.29 15.23 20.69
CA GLU A 469 -11.74 13.87 20.77
C GLU A 469 -10.87 13.53 19.55
N ILE A 470 -11.28 13.96 18.35
CA ILE A 470 -10.52 13.77 17.11
C ILE A 470 -9.20 14.55 17.15
N GLU A 471 -9.21 15.79 17.67
CA GLU A 471 -7.98 16.59 17.79
C GLU A 471 -7.04 16.03 18.85
N LEU A 472 -7.57 15.48 19.96
CA LEU A 472 -6.78 14.74 20.94
C LEU A 472 -6.18 13.46 20.35
N LEU A 473 -6.93 12.72 19.53
CA LEU A 473 -6.42 11.56 18.80
C LEU A 473 -5.28 11.95 17.85
N ARG A 474 -5.42 13.06 17.10
CA ARG A 474 -4.37 13.59 16.23
C ARG A 474 -3.11 13.96 17.01
N LYS A 475 -3.25 14.66 18.14
CA LYS A 475 -2.13 15.02 19.03
C LYS A 475 -1.48 13.78 19.65
N GLY A 476 -2.26 12.79 20.07
CA GLY A 476 -1.77 11.52 20.61
C GLY A 476 -0.94 10.75 19.57
N MET A 477 -1.41 10.68 18.32
CA MET A 477 -0.66 10.04 17.23
C MET A 477 0.67 10.74 16.89
N GLN A 478 0.72 12.07 17.01
CA GLN A 478 1.95 12.84 16.80
C GLN A 478 2.92 12.70 17.98
N LYS A 479 2.39 12.65 19.22
CA LYS A 479 3.17 12.50 20.45
C LYS A 479 3.76 11.10 20.61
N TYR A 480 3.06 10.07 20.13
CA TYR A 480 3.49 8.66 20.21
C TYR A 480 3.63 8.06 18.80
N PRO A 481 4.82 8.15 18.18
CA PRO A 481 5.07 7.69 16.80
C PRO A 481 5.14 6.15 16.68
N LYS A 482 5.32 5.65 15.44
CA LYS A 482 5.46 4.20 15.17
C LYS A 482 6.73 3.68 15.87
N GLY A 483 6.59 2.66 16.71
CA GLY A 483 7.69 2.10 17.52
C GLY A 483 7.52 2.28 19.04
N THR A 484 6.57 3.11 19.49
CA THR A 484 6.22 3.21 20.91
C THR A 484 5.60 1.89 21.41
N SER A 485 6.14 1.32 22.50
CA SER A 485 5.57 0.12 23.13
C SER A 485 4.15 0.42 23.63
N ARG A 486 3.21 -0.51 23.40
CA ARG A 486 1.78 -0.37 23.77
C ARG A 486 1.16 0.95 23.29
N ARG A 487 1.60 1.41 22.11
CA ARG A 487 1.21 2.69 21.49
C ARG A 487 -0.28 3.03 21.63
N TRP A 488 -1.16 2.07 21.34
CA TRP A 488 -2.59 2.31 21.31
C TRP A 488 -3.23 2.40 22.70
N GLU A 489 -2.68 1.70 23.69
CA GLU A 489 -3.06 1.82 25.10
C GLU A 489 -2.69 3.22 25.62
N VAL A 490 -1.46 3.67 25.33
CA VAL A 490 -0.98 5.00 25.73
C VAL A 490 -1.75 6.12 25.04
N ILE A 491 -2.12 5.97 23.77
CA ILE A 491 -2.96 6.94 23.05
C ILE A 491 -4.38 6.95 23.62
N SER A 492 -4.93 5.80 23.97
CA SER A 492 -6.24 5.69 24.63
C SER A 492 -6.26 6.41 25.97
N GLU A 493 -5.26 6.17 26.82
CA GLU A 493 -5.08 6.87 28.11
C GLU A 493 -4.88 8.37 27.92
N TYR A 494 -4.11 8.78 26.91
CA TYR A 494 -3.86 10.20 26.59
C TYR A 494 -5.13 10.95 26.18
N ILE A 495 -6.05 10.30 25.47
CA ILE A 495 -7.34 10.90 25.10
C ILE A 495 -8.27 10.94 26.33
N GLY A 496 -8.18 9.96 27.23
CA GLY A 496 -8.84 10.00 28.55
C GLY A 496 -10.36 9.83 28.51
N THR A 497 -10.95 9.47 27.36
CA THR A 497 -12.41 9.34 27.18
C THR A 497 -12.95 7.92 27.35
N GLY A 498 -12.09 6.98 27.77
CA GLY A 498 -12.48 5.58 28.02
C GLY A 498 -12.77 4.76 26.75
N ARG A 499 -12.32 5.23 25.57
CA ARG A 499 -12.41 4.50 24.31
C ARG A 499 -11.52 3.26 24.34
N SER A 500 -11.98 2.16 23.74
CA SER A 500 -11.18 0.95 23.61
C SER A 500 -10.06 1.10 22.57
N VAL A 501 -9.03 0.26 22.67
CA VAL A 501 -7.94 0.19 21.69
C VAL A 501 -8.48 -0.08 20.27
N GLU A 502 -9.54 -0.87 20.15
CA GLU A 502 -10.21 -1.19 18.88
C GLU A 502 -10.89 0.05 18.26
N GLU A 503 -11.59 0.86 19.07
CA GLU A 503 -12.18 2.13 18.62
C GLU A 503 -11.13 3.13 18.16
N ILE A 504 -9.99 3.22 18.86
CA ILE A 504 -8.86 4.10 18.53
C ILE A 504 -8.23 3.70 17.19
N LEU A 505 -8.02 2.40 16.98
CA LEU A 505 -7.50 1.84 15.73
C LEU A 505 -8.46 2.11 14.56
N LYS A 506 -9.76 1.88 14.78
CA LYS A 506 -10.81 2.10 13.78
C LYS A 506 -10.89 3.57 13.39
N ALA A 507 -10.97 4.48 14.36
CA ALA A 507 -11.04 5.93 14.13
C ALA A 507 -9.78 6.48 13.48
N THR A 508 -8.60 5.97 13.84
CA THR A 508 -7.35 6.33 13.17
C THR A 508 -7.43 5.99 11.68
N LYS A 509 -7.97 4.82 11.33
CA LYS A 509 -8.11 4.33 9.96
C LYS A 509 -9.22 5.03 9.17
N THR A 510 -10.33 5.39 9.82
CA THR A 510 -11.54 5.92 9.17
C THR A 510 -11.69 7.44 9.25
N VAL A 511 -11.23 8.08 10.32
CA VAL A 511 -11.41 9.52 10.58
C VAL A 511 -10.14 10.32 10.27
N LEU A 512 -8.94 9.78 10.55
CA LEU A 512 -7.67 10.50 10.33
C LEU A 512 -6.93 10.12 9.04
N LEU A 513 -6.97 8.85 8.63
CA LEU A 513 -6.24 8.34 7.46
C LEU A 513 -7.05 8.40 6.15
N GLN A 514 -8.27 8.94 6.17
CA GLN A 514 -8.94 9.31 4.93
C GLN A 514 -8.09 10.39 4.24
N LYS A 515 -7.45 10.00 3.13
CA LYS A 515 -6.83 10.96 2.22
C LYS A 515 -7.91 11.98 1.84
N PRO A 516 -7.63 13.30 1.87
CA PRO A 516 -8.56 14.26 1.29
C PRO A 516 -8.85 13.81 -0.14
N ASP A 517 -10.13 13.84 -0.54
CA ASP A 517 -10.55 13.51 -1.90
C ASP A 517 -9.57 14.13 -2.89
N SER A 518 -8.96 13.30 -3.75
CA SER A 518 -7.99 13.74 -4.75
C SER A 518 -8.54 14.87 -5.63
N ASN A 519 -9.87 14.98 -5.71
CA ASN A 519 -10.58 16.01 -6.44
C ASN A 519 -10.52 17.40 -5.79
N LYS A 520 -10.22 17.51 -4.49
CA LYS A 520 -10.07 18.80 -3.77
C LYS A 520 -8.62 19.14 -3.42
N ALA A 521 -7.70 18.20 -3.61
CA ALA A 521 -6.28 18.41 -3.32
C ALA A 521 -5.62 19.42 -4.28
N PHE A 522 -6.10 19.49 -5.53
CA PHE A 522 -5.60 20.43 -6.53
C PHE A 522 -6.10 21.86 -6.28
N ASP A 523 -7.37 22.03 -5.92
CA ASP A 523 -7.96 23.34 -5.62
C ASP A 523 -7.33 23.96 -4.36
N SER A 524 -7.09 23.15 -3.31
CA SER A 524 -6.39 23.62 -2.10
C SER A 524 -4.91 23.95 -2.37
N PHE A 525 -4.29 23.33 -3.38
CA PHE A 525 -2.93 23.66 -3.82
C PHE A 525 -2.90 25.00 -4.58
N LEU A 526 -3.93 25.30 -5.37
CA LEU A 526 -4.08 26.58 -6.07
C LEU A 526 -4.39 27.73 -5.10
N GLU A 527 -5.27 27.54 -4.12
CA GLU A 527 -5.58 28.57 -3.11
C GLU A 527 -4.39 28.94 -2.22
N LYS A 528 -3.45 28.01 -2.00
CA LYS A 528 -2.27 28.24 -1.14
C LYS A 528 -1.10 28.90 -1.87
N ARG A 529 -1.18 29.13 -3.18
CA ARG A 529 -0.16 29.91 -3.90
C ARG A 529 -0.43 31.40 -3.75
N LYS A 530 0.50 32.12 -3.11
CA LYS A 530 0.59 33.58 -3.27
C LYS A 530 0.90 33.90 -4.74
N PRO A 531 0.27 34.93 -5.35
CA PRO A 531 0.62 35.33 -6.71
C PRO A 531 2.10 35.72 -6.77
N ALA A 532 2.82 35.17 -7.75
CA ALA A 532 4.23 35.48 -7.95
C ALA A 532 4.40 36.97 -8.28
N PRO A 533 5.38 37.67 -7.69
CA PRO A 533 5.67 39.05 -8.06
C PRO A 533 6.09 39.12 -9.53
N SER A 534 5.46 40.03 -10.27
CA SER A 534 5.81 40.39 -11.64
C SER A 534 7.24 40.92 -11.68
N ILE A 535 8.19 40.10 -12.12
CA ILE A 535 9.55 40.55 -12.43
C ILE A 535 9.51 41.11 -13.86
N ALA A 536 9.47 42.44 -13.98
CA ALA A 536 9.79 43.10 -15.23
C ALA A 536 11.31 42.98 -15.45
N SER A 537 11.73 42.14 -16.39
CA SER A 537 13.12 42.07 -16.84
C SER A 537 13.24 42.76 -18.20
N PRO A 538 14.11 43.78 -18.33
CA PRO A 538 14.33 44.49 -19.58
C PRO A 538 15.48 43.81 -20.31
N LEU A 539 15.21 43.07 -21.39
CA LEU A 539 16.20 42.85 -22.45
C LEU A 539 15.49 42.31 -23.68
N THR A 540 15.21 43.27 -24.55
CA THR A 540 14.91 43.13 -25.96
C THR A 540 16.18 42.67 -26.69
N THR A 541 16.11 41.59 -27.45
CA THR A 541 16.69 41.46 -28.81
C THR A 541 16.46 40.03 -29.30
N ARG A 542 15.43 39.85 -30.12
CA ARG A 542 15.41 38.76 -31.08
C ARG A 542 14.76 39.30 -32.35
N GLU A 543 15.59 39.52 -33.36
CA GLU A 543 15.22 39.91 -34.71
C GLU A 543 14.18 38.93 -35.27
N GLU A 544 13.05 39.48 -35.72
CA GLU A 544 12.08 38.80 -36.57
C GLU A 544 12.64 38.79 -37.99
N THR A 545 12.84 37.59 -38.55
CA THR A 545 13.08 37.42 -39.98
C THR A 545 11.75 37.13 -40.66
N GLU A 546 11.35 38.07 -41.53
CA GLU A 546 10.12 38.02 -42.32
C GLU A 546 10.10 36.84 -43.29
N GLY A 547 8.88 36.37 -43.56
CA GLY A 547 8.58 35.14 -44.27
C GLY A 547 9.03 35.07 -45.72
N VAL A 548 9.37 33.84 -46.12
CA VAL A 548 9.49 33.43 -47.52
C VAL A 548 8.32 32.51 -47.84
N SER A 549 7.41 33.02 -48.67
CA SER A 549 6.31 32.30 -49.30
C SER A 549 6.84 31.24 -50.27
N THR A 550 6.38 30.00 -50.12
CA THR A 550 6.59 28.92 -51.08
C THR A 550 5.45 28.92 -52.11
N PRO A 551 5.72 28.85 -53.42
CA PRO A 551 4.68 28.78 -54.44
C PRO A 551 4.26 27.33 -54.72
N GLN A 552 2.95 27.07 -54.62
CA GLN A 552 2.30 25.87 -55.17
C GLN A 552 2.01 26.09 -56.66
N MET A 553 2.49 25.17 -57.51
CA MET A 553 2.12 25.00 -58.91
C MET A 553 1.23 23.74 -59.06
N PRO A 554 0.44 23.64 -60.15
CA PRO A 554 -0.93 23.12 -60.12
C PRO A 554 -1.08 21.65 -60.54
N GLU A 555 -2.28 21.14 -60.27
CA GLU A 555 -2.83 19.90 -60.83
C GLU A 555 -2.77 19.85 -62.37
N ASN A 556 -2.31 18.73 -62.91
CA ASN A 556 -2.88 18.01 -64.05
C ASN A 556 -2.07 16.74 -64.31
N GLY A 557 -2.74 15.58 -64.32
CA GLY A 557 -2.18 14.27 -64.69
C GLY A 557 -2.74 13.13 -63.88
#